data_AF-A0A3E2NWI5-F1
#
_entry.id   AF-A0A3E2NWI5-F1
#
_cell.length_a   1.000
_cell.length_b   1.000
_cell.length_c   1.000
_cell.angle_alpha   90.00
_cell.angle_beta   90.00
_cell.angle_gamma   90.00
#
_symmetry.space_group_name_H-M   'P 1'
#
loop_
_entity.id
_entity.type
_entity.pdbx_description
1 polymer ?
#
loop_
_entity_poly.entity_id
_entity_poly.type
_entity_poly.pdbx_seq_one_letter_code
_entity_poly.pdbx_strand_id
1 'polypeptide(L)'
;MYTTLLQQYQLILSARSSLFNSCDTLPKELLFTPLPSFNNESIISQLVHVANCYVFWLSNSAMQEQRLYFKDEDCKNMEGVRQAYGQVDLVMNEFLLHNNNSLQEQRVITRPDGSTLFRSPFELFTHVITHEFHHKGQVVNMSRQLGYIPVDTDVIRE
;
A
#
# COMPACT_ATOMS: atom_id res chain seq x y z
N MET A 1 16.16 14.79 -8.65
CA MET A 1 14.86 14.22 -8.21
C MET A 1 14.21 13.58 -9.42
N TYR A 2 13.81 12.32 -9.33
CA TYR A 2 13.28 11.56 -10.47
C TYR A 2 11.81 11.92 -10.72
N THR A 3 11.59 12.97 -11.53
CA THR A 3 10.25 13.48 -11.86
C THR A 3 9.33 12.38 -12.38
N THR A 4 9.84 11.43 -13.18
CA THR A 4 9.07 10.31 -13.70
C THR A 4 8.51 9.41 -12.59
N LEU A 5 9.27 9.13 -11.52
CA LEU A 5 8.77 8.28 -10.42
C LEU A 5 7.73 9.01 -9.58
N LEU A 6 7.87 10.32 -9.40
CA LEU A 6 6.84 11.14 -8.76
C LEU A 6 5.56 11.15 -9.58
N GLN A 7 5.65 11.34 -10.90
CA GLN A 7 4.51 11.26 -11.80
C GLN A 7 3.86 9.88 -11.76
N GLN A 8 4.65 8.81 -11.76
CA GLN A 8 4.16 7.45 -11.61
C GLN A 8 3.41 7.29 -10.28
N TYR A 9 3.95 7.79 -9.17
CA TYR A 9 3.28 7.71 -7.88
C TYR A 9 1.97 8.51 -7.84
N GLN A 10 1.88 9.65 -8.54
CA GLN A 10 0.62 10.38 -8.70
C GLN A 10 -0.46 9.54 -9.40
N LEU A 11 -0.09 8.70 -10.38
CA LEU A 11 -1.01 7.75 -10.99
C LEU A 11 -1.50 6.69 -9.98
N ILE A 12 -0.60 6.23 -9.10
CA ILE A 12 -0.94 5.29 -8.02
C ILE A 12 -1.91 5.93 -7.02
N LEU A 13 -1.64 7.16 -6.58
CA LEU A 13 -2.53 7.93 -5.68
C LEU A 13 -3.94 8.08 -6.27
N SER A 14 -4.00 8.35 -7.57
CA SER A 14 -5.22 8.46 -8.36
C SER A 14 -6.01 7.14 -8.39
N ALA A 15 -5.37 6.01 -8.68
CA ALA A 15 -5.99 4.68 -8.67
C ALA A 15 -6.45 4.26 -7.26
N ARG A 16 -5.61 4.48 -6.24
CA ARG A 16 -5.93 4.24 -4.83
C ARG A 16 -7.12 5.05 -4.34
N SER A 17 -7.20 6.33 -4.74
CA SER A 17 -8.34 7.18 -4.40
C SER A 17 -9.64 6.62 -4.99
N SER A 18 -9.62 6.10 -6.22
CA SER A 18 -10.78 5.42 -6.81
C SER A 18 -11.19 4.19 -6.00
N LEU A 19 -10.23 3.34 -5.59
CA LEU A 19 -10.49 2.19 -4.73
C LEU A 19 -11.15 2.61 -3.42
N PHE A 20 -10.58 3.60 -2.73
CA PHE A 20 -11.10 4.04 -1.43
C PHE A 20 -12.51 4.64 -1.55
N ASN A 21 -12.77 5.41 -2.61
CA ASN A 21 -14.10 5.94 -2.88
C ASN A 21 -15.09 4.81 -3.19
N SER A 22 -14.65 3.73 -3.86
CA SER A 22 -15.46 2.53 -4.03
C SER A 22 -15.79 1.88 -2.68
N CYS A 23 -14.82 1.76 -1.79
CA CYS A 23 -15.00 1.20 -0.45
C CYS A 23 -15.96 2.04 0.41
N ASP A 24 -15.99 3.36 0.24
CA ASP A 24 -16.92 4.25 0.96
C ASP A 24 -18.40 3.97 0.64
N THR A 25 -18.70 3.27 -0.46
CA THR A 25 -20.07 2.87 -0.82
C THR A 25 -20.56 1.62 -0.09
N LEU A 26 -19.65 0.86 0.55
CA LEU A 26 -20.00 -0.34 1.29
C LEU A 26 -20.49 0.03 2.70
N PRO A 27 -21.48 -0.69 3.25
CA PRO A 27 -21.78 -0.66 4.67
C PRO A 27 -20.53 -0.93 5.49
N LYS A 28 -20.37 -0.17 6.58
CA LYS A 28 -19.19 -0.19 7.43
C LYS A 28 -18.86 -1.61 7.90
N GLU A 29 -19.87 -2.39 8.27
CA GLU A 29 -19.73 -3.76 8.78
C GLU A 29 -19.11 -4.70 7.75
N LEU A 30 -19.37 -4.48 6.47
CA LEU A 30 -18.83 -5.31 5.38
C LEU A 30 -17.34 -5.07 5.17
N LEU A 31 -16.83 -3.87 5.47
CA LEU A 31 -15.39 -3.58 5.39
C LEU A 31 -14.57 -4.44 6.34
N PHE A 32 -15.17 -4.89 7.45
CA PHE A 32 -14.56 -5.73 8.47
C PHE A 32 -14.92 -7.20 8.34
N THR A 33 -15.73 -7.58 7.34
CA THR A 33 -16.18 -8.97 7.19
C THR A 33 -15.03 -9.84 6.70
N PRO A 34 -14.60 -10.87 7.47
CA PRO A 34 -13.59 -11.82 7.03
C PRO A 34 -14.10 -12.67 5.87
N LEU A 35 -13.27 -12.87 4.85
CA LEU A 35 -13.61 -13.74 3.72
C LEU A 35 -12.69 -14.97 3.69
N PRO A 36 -13.22 -16.20 3.77
CA PRO A 36 -12.42 -17.44 3.73
C PRO A 36 -11.55 -17.57 2.47
N SER A 37 -12.01 -17.02 1.35
CA SER A 37 -11.29 -16.97 0.07
C SER A 37 -10.01 -16.12 0.10
N PHE A 38 -9.83 -15.31 1.15
CA PHE A 38 -8.67 -14.44 1.37
C PHE A 38 -8.06 -14.69 2.75
N ASN A 39 -7.88 -15.97 3.13
CA ASN A 39 -7.29 -16.37 4.41
C ASN A 39 -8.01 -15.83 5.66
N ASN A 40 -9.33 -15.60 5.55
CA ASN A 40 -10.13 -14.93 6.58
C ASN A 40 -9.67 -13.50 6.89
N GLU A 41 -9.11 -12.81 5.90
CA GLU A 41 -8.87 -11.38 5.97
C GLU A 41 -10.10 -10.58 5.53
N SER A 42 -10.18 -9.34 5.99
CA SER A 42 -11.19 -8.35 5.64
C SER A 42 -10.62 -7.28 4.69
N ILE A 43 -11.48 -6.43 4.14
CA ILE A 43 -11.02 -5.31 3.30
C ILE A 43 -10.08 -4.40 4.11
N ILE A 44 -10.41 -4.11 5.36
CA ILE A 44 -9.57 -3.25 6.21
C ILE A 44 -8.21 -3.89 6.48
N SER A 45 -8.17 -5.16 6.89
CA SER A 45 -6.90 -5.83 7.19
C SER A 45 -5.99 -5.91 5.96
N GLN A 46 -6.57 -6.09 4.76
CA GLN A 46 -5.85 -6.04 3.48
C GLN A 46 -5.26 -4.66 3.19
N LEU A 47 -6.03 -3.59 3.41
CA LEU A 47 -5.56 -2.22 3.22
C LEU A 47 -4.46 -1.84 4.22
N VAL A 48 -4.58 -2.28 5.47
CA VAL A 48 -3.56 -2.09 6.53
C VAL A 48 -2.29 -2.88 6.22
N HIS A 49 -2.40 -4.13 5.77
CA HIS A 49 -1.28 -4.95 5.31
C HIS A 49 -0.48 -4.23 4.22
N VAL A 50 -1.17 -3.67 3.22
CA VAL A 50 -0.50 -2.90 2.15
C VAL A 50 0.18 -1.65 2.70
N ALA A 51 -0.45 -0.88 3.59
CA ALA A 51 0.18 0.27 4.21
C ALA A 51 1.46 -0.11 4.98
N ASN A 52 1.42 -1.22 5.72
CA ASN A 52 2.57 -1.76 6.43
C ASN A 52 3.66 -2.29 5.51
N CYS A 53 3.33 -2.76 4.31
CA CYS A 53 4.30 -3.13 3.28
C CYS A 53 5.16 -1.92 2.87
N TYR A 54 4.55 -0.74 2.69
CA TYR A 54 5.30 0.50 2.45
C TYR A 54 6.22 0.87 3.62
N VAL A 55 5.71 0.83 4.84
CA VAL A 55 6.50 1.14 6.05
C VAL A 55 7.68 0.17 6.20
N PHE A 56 7.45 -1.12 6.01
CA PHE A 56 8.51 -2.13 6.12
C PHE A 56 9.62 -1.91 5.08
N TRP A 57 9.27 -1.82 3.80
CA TRP A 57 10.26 -1.80 2.74
C TRP A 57 10.94 -0.45 2.59
N LEU A 58 10.18 0.65 2.60
CA LEU A 58 10.74 1.97 2.31
C LEU A 58 11.36 2.61 3.55
N SER A 59 10.62 2.64 4.66
CA SER A 59 11.07 3.28 5.89
C SER A 59 12.04 2.40 6.66
N ASN A 60 11.57 1.26 7.16
CA ASN A 60 12.32 0.51 8.17
C ASN A 60 13.47 -0.30 7.56
N SER A 61 13.33 -0.75 6.31
CA SER A 61 14.37 -1.52 5.61
C SER A 61 15.36 -0.63 4.86
N ALA A 62 14.88 0.23 3.96
CA ALA A 62 15.76 0.98 3.06
C ALA A 62 16.36 2.25 3.68
N MET A 63 15.58 2.97 4.49
CA MET A 63 16.04 4.17 5.22
C MET A 63 16.50 3.85 6.65
N GLN A 64 16.34 2.61 7.10
CA GLN A 64 16.71 2.14 8.44
C GLN A 64 16.05 2.94 9.58
N GLU A 65 14.84 3.43 9.34
CA GLU A 65 14.03 4.10 10.35
C GLU A 65 13.34 3.10 11.28
N GLN A 66 12.70 3.59 12.34
CA GLN A 66 11.95 2.77 13.30
C GLN A 66 10.49 3.22 13.39
N ARG A 67 9.80 3.28 12.25
CA ARG A 67 8.38 3.63 12.21
C ARG A 67 7.53 2.47 12.71
N LEU A 68 6.53 2.81 13.52
CA LEU A 68 5.52 1.88 13.98
C LEU A 68 4.64 1.45 12.80
N TYR A 69 4.27 0.18 12.80
CA TYR A 69 3.26 -0.35 11.90
C TYR A 69 1.87 0.09 12.34
N PHE A 70 0.99 0.31 11.36
CA PHE A 70 -0.43 0.51 11.59
C PHE A 70 -1.08 -0.78 12.08
N LYS A 71 -2.11 -0.65 12.90
CA LYS A 71 -2.91 -1.78 13.35
C LYS A 71 -4.33 -1.67 12.81
N ASP A 72 -4.98 -2.81 12.62
CA ASP A 72 -6.36 -2.88 12.17
C ASP A 72 -7.30 -2.12 13.13
N GLU A 73 -7.01 -2.14 14.43
CA GLU A 73 -7.81 -1.44 15.45
C GLU A 73 -7.81 0.09 15.30
N ASP A 74 -6.76 0.64 14.68
CA ASP A 74 -6.63 2.07 14.41
C ASP A 74 -7.45 2.48 13.16
N CYS A 75 -7.76 1.52 12.29
CA CYS A 75 -8.50 1.72 11.04
C CYS A 75 -9.98 1.31 11.15
N LYS A 76 -10.74 2.00 12.02
CA LYS A 76 -12.15 1.68 12.32
C LYS A 76 -13.14 2.01 11.19
N ASN A 77 -12.68 2.63 10.11
CA ASN A 77 -13.42 2.98 8.90
C ASN A 77 -12.42 3.42 7.81
N MET A 78 -12.93 3.81 6.64
CA MET A 78 -12.11 4.33 5.55
C MET A 78 -11.40 5.66 5.87
N GLU A 79 -11.90 6.46 6.82
CA GLU A 79 -11.19 7.66 7.30
C GLU A 79 -9.88 7.29 8.00
N GLY A 80 -9.90 6.28 8.89
CA GLY A 80 -8.70 5.75 9.52
C GLY A 80 -7.71 5.19 8.50
N VAL A 81 -8.20 4.48 7.47
CA VAL A 81 -7.37 4.02 6.34
C VAL A 81 -6.72 5.20 5.63
N ARG A 82 -7.48 6.26 5.30
CA ARG A 82 -6.93 7.45 4.63
C ARG A 82 -5.87 8.15 5.48
N GLN A 83 -6.02 8.19 6.80
CA GLN A 83 -5.01 8.72 7.72
C GLN A 83 -3.72 7.88 7.67
N ALA A 84 -3.83 6.55 7.70
CA ALA A 84 -2.68 5.65 7.56
C ALA A 84 -1.97 5.86 6.21
N TYR A 85 -2.73 5.97 5.12
CA TYR A 85 -2.15 6.19 3.79
C TYR A 85 -1.58 7.59 3.60
N GLY A 86 -2.07 8.61 4.33
CA GLY A 86 -1.40 9.90 4.38
C GLY A 86 0.04 9.79 4.94
N GLN A 87 0.27 8.90 5.91
CA GLN A 87 1.62 8.60 6.40
C GLN A 87 2.43 7.77 5.39
N VAL A 88 1.81 6.85 4.66
CA VAL A 88 2.44 6.13 3.55
C VAL A 88 2.94 7.10 2.47
N ASP A 89 2.15 8.12 2.14
CA ASP A 89 2.51 9.11 1.13
C ASP A 89 3.72 9.96 1.59
N LEU A 90 3.80 10.28 2.89
CA LEU A 90 5.00 10.91 3.48
C LEU A 90 6.22 10.00 3.36
N VAL A 91 6.09 8.73 3.75
CA VAL A 91 7.17 7.73 3.65
C VAL A 91 7.68 7.59 2.21
N MET A 92 6.78 7.57 1.22
CA MET A 92 7.18 7.50 -0.19
C MET A 92 7.99 8.74 -0.61
N ASN A 93 7.54 9.94 -0.23
CA ASN A 93 8.24 11.17 -0.59
C ASN A 93 9.62 11.25 0.07
N GLU A 94 9.73 10.91 1.35
CA GLU A 94 10.99 10.84 2.09
C GLU A 94 11.94 9.81 1.46
N PHE A 95 11.42 8.63 1.10
CA PHE A 95 12.17 7.59 0.44
C PHE A 95 12.75 8.04 -0.91
N LEU A 96 11.95 8.70 -1.76
CA LEU A 96 12.41 9.18 -3.05
C LEU A 96 13.44 10.32 -2.91
N LEU A 97 13.31 11.15 -1.87
CA LEU A 97 14.28 12.19 -1.55
C LEU A 97 15.60 11.59 -1.04
N HIS A 98 15.52 10.66 -0.09
CA HIS A 98 16.68 9.98 0.50
C HIS A 98 17.51 9.24 -0.55
N ASN A 99 16.88 8.68 -1.58
CA ASN A 99 17.53 7.86 -2.61
C ASN A 99 17.73 8.60 -3.95
N ASN A 100 17.64 9.93 -3.97
CA ASN A 100 17.60 10.73 -5.20
C ASN A 100 18.83 10.60 -6.11
N ASN A 101 19.96 10.09 -5.62
CA ASN A 101 21.21 9.91 -6.35
C ASN A 101 21.71 8.46 -6.35
N SER A 102 20.98 7.53 -5.72
CA SER A 102 21.43 6.15 -5.49
C SER A 102 20.33 5.10 -5.75
N LEU A 103 19.36 5.42 -6.62
CA LEU A 103 18.22 4.54 -6.89
C LEU A 103 18.59 3.13 -7.37
N GLN A 104 19.71 2.99 -8.07
CA GLN A 104 20.16 1.72 -8.64
C GLN A 104 21.18 1.00 -7.75
N GLU A 105 21.65 1.65 -6.67
CA GLU A 105 22.67 1.08 -5.80
C GLU A 105 22.05 -0.03 -4.94
N GLN A 106 22.64 -1.22 -5.03
CA GLN A 106 22.21 -2.38 -4.24
C GLN A 106 22.55 -2.17 -2.76
N ARG A 107 21.58 -2.40 -1.88
CA ARG A 107 21.73 -2.32 -0.42
C ARG A 107 21.34 -3.63 0.23
N VAL A 108 22.01 -3.95 1.33
CA VAL A 108 21.62 -5.09 2.18
C VAL A 108 20.37 -4.70 2.96
N ILE A 109 19.34 -5.51 2.86
CA ILE A 109 18.13 -5.44 3.66
C ILE A 109 18.08 -6.68 4.53
N THR A 110 17.85 -6.49 5.83
CA THR A 110 17.63 -7.57 6.79
C THR A 110 16.14 -7.72 7.02
N ARG A 111 15.62 -8.91 6.78
CA ARG A 111 14.22 -9.27 7.04
C ARG A 111 14.00 -9.56 8.53
N PRO A 112 12.73 -9.56 9.00
CA PRO A 112 12.42 -9.87 10.40
C PRO A 112 12.89 -11.26 10.86
N ASP A 113 13.00 -12.21 9.94
CA ASP A 113 13.52 -13.57 10.19
C ASP A 113 15.06 -13.63 10.26
N GLY A 114 15.75 -12.49 10.15
CA GLY A 114 17.21 -12.39 10.16
C GLY A 114 17.88 -12.69 8.82
N SER A 115 17.14 -13.12 7.81
CA SER A 115 17.69 -13.33 6.47
C SER A 115 18.01 -12.00 5.79
N THR A 116 19.01 -12.00 4.88
CA THR A 116 19.41 -10.80 4.15
C THR A 116 19.15 -10.93 2.66
N LEU A 117 18.84 -9.81 2.02
CA LEU A 117 18.74 -9.69 0.57
C LEU A 117 19.38 -8.39 0.08
N PHE A 118 19.87 -8.40 -1.16
CA PHE A 118 20.37 -7.20 -1.84
C PHE A 118 19.28 -6.62 -2.73
N ARG A 119 18.85 -5.38 -2.48
CA ARG A 119 17.90 -4.67 -3.35
C ARG A 119 18.29 -3.22 -3.50
N SER A 120 18.04 -2.69 -4.70
CA SER A 120 18.13 -1.28 -4.98
C SER A 120 16.85 -0.54 -4.56
N PRO A 121 16.92 0.76 -4.24
CA PRO A 121 15.73 1.56 -3.98
C PRO A 121 14.70 1.52 -5.13
N PHE A 122 15.14 1.42 -6.39
CA PHE A 122 14.24 1.28 -7.54
C PHE A 122 13.43 -0.02 -7.49
N GLU A 123 14.06 -1.14 -7.13
CA GLU A 123 13.35 -2.41 -6.95
C GLU A 123 12.32 -2.35 -5.82
N LEU A 124 12.66 -1.68 -4.70
CA LEU A 124 11.74 -1.53 -3.57
C LEU A 124 10.53 -0.64 -3.93
N PHE A 125 10.77 0.49 -4.57
CA PHE A 125 9.72 1.37 -5.10
C PHE A 125 8.76 0.59 -6.01
N THR A 126 9.32 -0.18 -6.93
CA THR A 126 8.52 -1.00 -7.86
C THR A 126 7.76 -2.09 -7.12
N HIS A 127 8.39 -2.74 -6.14
CA HIS A 127 7.77 -3.80 -5.35
C HIS A 127 6.55 -3.31 -4.58
N VAL A 128 6.66 -2.21 -3.83
CA VAL A 128 5.52 -1.73 -3.03
C VAL A 128 4.33 -1.31 -3.89
N ILE A 129 4.57 -0.71 -5.07
CA ILE A 129 3.52 -0.32 -6.01
C ILE A 129 2.83 -1.55 -6.62
N THR A 130 3.62 -2.52 -7.11
CA THR A 130 3.06 -3.75 -7.69
C THR A 130 2.32 -4.59 -6.65
N HIS A 131 2.80 -4.59 -5.40
CA HIS A 131 2.14 -5.21 -4.26
C HIS A 131 0.81 -4.50 -3.91
N GLU A 132 0.76 -3.17 -3.91
CA GLU A 132 -0.49 -2.42 -3.75
C GLU A 132 -1.51 -2.80 -4.84
N PHE A 133 -1.08 -2.89 -6.10
CA PHE A 133 -1.98 -3.27 -7.20
C PHE A 133 -2.47 -4.73 -7.10
N HIS A 134 -1.61 -5.64 -6.63
CA HIS A 134 -2.00 -7.01 -6.35
C HIS A 134 -3.15 -7.06 -5.33
N HIS A 135 -2.99 -6.39 -4.18
CA HIS A 135 -4.01 -6.36 -3.13
C HIS A 135 -5.22 -5.48 -3.46
N LYS A 136 -5.06 -4.42 -4.27
CA LYS A 136 -6.19 -3.68 -4.87
C LYS A 136 -7.10 -4.63 -5.66
N GLY A 137 -6.52 -5.51 -6.48
CA GLY A 137 -7.27 -6.53 -7.20
C GLY A 137 -8.03 -7.48 -6.27
N GLN A 138 -7.43 -7.85 -5.14
CA GLN A 138 -8.10 -8.64 -4.10
C GLN A 138 -9.29 -7.87 -3.48
N VAL A 139 -9.10 -6.63 -3.04
CA VAL A 139 -10.16 -5.80 -2.45
C VAL A 139 -11.35 -5.63 -3.41
N VAL A 140 -11.08 -5.37 -4.69
CA VAL A 140 -12.12 -5.29 -5.73
C VAL A 140 -12.90 -6.61 -5.85
N ASN A 141 -12.23 -7.76 -5.75
CA ASN A 141 -12.88 -9.07 -5.76
C ASN A 141 -13.69 -9.31 -4.47
N MET A 142 -13.14 -8.93 -3.31
CA MET A 142 -13.85 -9.00 -2.02
C MET A 142 -15.16 -8.22 -2.07
N SER A 143 -15.17 -6.99 -2.62
CA SER A 143 -16.39 -6.20 -2.81
C SER A 143 -17.45 -6.96 -3.61
N ARG A 144 -17.05 -7.66 -4.68
CA ARG A 144 -17.98 -8.49 -5.48
C ARG A 144 -18.54 -9.67 -4.70
N GLN A 145 -17.72 -10.36 -3.91
CA GLN A 145 -18.17 -11.47 -3.06
C GLN A 145 -19.14 -11.00 -1.97
N LEU A 146 -19.02 -9.74 -1.54
CA LEU A 146 -19.93 -9.09 -0.59
C LEU A 146 -21.19 -8.51 -1.26
N GLY A 147 -21.37 -8.70 -2.57
CA GLY A 147 -22.54 -8.27 -3.33
C GLY A 147 -22.49 -6.85 -3.91
N TYR A 148 -21.32 -6.20 -3.91
CA TYR A 148 -21.12 -4.84 -4.41
C TYR A 148 -20.35 -4.83 -5.72
N ILE A 149 -20.73 -3.93 -6.63
CA ILE A 149 -20.02 -3.72 -7.90
C ILE A 149 -19.05 -2.56 -7.70
N PRO A 150 -17.74 -2.82 -7.62
CA PRO A 150 -16.75 -1.75 -7.51
C PRO A 150 -16.66 -0.95 -8.81
N VAL A 151 -16.31 0.32 -8.69
CA VAL A 151 -15.99 1.17 -9.85
C VAL A 151 -14.68 0.74 -10.50
N ASP A 152 -14.37 1.31 -11.67
CA ASP A 152 -13.04 1.13 -12.26
C ASP A 152 -11.96 1.80 -11.37
N THR A 153 -10.96 1.00 -11.00
CA THR A 153 -9.85 1.41 -10.13
C THR A 153 -8.52 1.36 -10.85
N ASP A 154 -8.51 1.25 -12.18
CA ASP A 154 -7.28 1.31 -12.96
C ASP A 154 -6.72 2.74 -13.05
N VAL A 155 -5.44 2.84 -13.42
CA VAL A 155 -4.77 4.10 -13.71
C VAL A 155 -5.42 4.79 -14.91
N ILE A 156 -5.75 4.01 -15.93
CA ILE A 156 -6.47 4.45 -17.12
C ILE A 156 -7.94 4.17 -16.88
N ARG A 157 -8.74 5.22 -16.68
CA ARG A 157 -10.18 5.15 -16.46
C ARG A 157 -10.86 6.37 -17.07
N GLU A 158 -12.16 6.23 -17.35
CA GLU A 158 -13.01 7.28 -17.94
C GLU A 158 -13.37 8.39 -16.95
#